data_AF-A0A2E7I809-F1
#
_entry.id   AF-A0A2E7I809-F1
#
_cell.length_a   1.000
_cell.length_b   1.000
_cell.length_c   1.000
_cell.angle_alpha   90.00
_cell.angle_beta   90.00
_cell.angle_gamma   90.00
#
_symmetry.space_group_name_H-M   'P 1'
#
loop_
_entity.id
_entity.type
_entity.pdbx_description
1 polymer ?
#
loop_
_entity_poly.entity_id
_entity_poly.type
_entity_poly.pdbx_seq_one_letter_code
_entity_poly.pdbx_strand_id
1 'polypeptide(L)'
;MDPNLLDIIIILTMLVSGVLALTQGFIREILLLIGWIVSFVSVIIFMPEAGEYLRPFFESQALSDLITISIIFIVTLLIWRLLSLFIGKLFKFTSIGYIDRTLGFLFGLLRIYILASIIFGVFIQKIEQEKRPSYIQSSNLTKVIESSNKFLFSNFPVLDSFNYQSYDNQNIMSEVEGGKDIE
;
A
#
# COMPACT_ATOMS: atom_id res chain seq x y z
N MET A 1 -27.17 14.21 -7.42
CA MET A 1 -26.17 13.34 -6.78
C MET A 1 -24.95 14.22 -6.63
N ASP A 2 -24.81 14.85 -5.47
CA ASP A 2 -23.75 15.84 -5.28
C ASP A 2 -22.40 15.11 -5.20
N PRO A 3 -21.38 15.55 -5.95
CA PRO A 3 -20.11 14.86 -5.96
C PRO A 3 -19.47 15.00 -4.59
N ASN A 4 -19.23 13.86 -3.95
CA ASN A 4 -18.58 13.82 -2.65
C ASN A 4 -17.13 14.32 -2.78
N LEU A 5 -16.70 15.21 -1.88
CA LEU A 5 -15.36 15.78 -1.88
C LEU A 5 -14.26 14.70 -1.79
N LEU A 6 -14.49 13.62 -1.05
CA LEU A 6 -13.57 12.48 -0.99
C LEU A 6 -13.48 11.76 -2.33
N ASP A 7 -14.60 11.56 -3.02
CA ASP A 7 -14.62 10.94 -4.35
C ASP A 7 -13.83 11.79 -5.36
N ILE A 8 -14.00 13.12 -5.32
CA ILE A 8 -13.27 14.05 -6.17
C ILE A 8 -11.76 13.96 -5.89
N ILE A 9 -11.33 13.97 -4.64
CA ILE A 9 -9.90 13.90 -4.28
C ILE A 9 -9.27 12.59 -4.76
N ILE A 10 -9.94 11.46 -4.54
CA ILE A 10 -9.41 10.16 -4.97
C ILE A 10 -9.32 10.09 -6.49
N ILE A 11 -10.38 10.47 -7.21
CA ILE A 11 -10.39 10.47 -8.68
C ILE A 11 -9.32 11.41 -9.24
N LEU A 12 -9.19 12.61 -8.68
CA LEU A 12 -8.16 13.57 -9.10
C LEU A 12 -6.75 13.01 -8.88
N THR A 13 -6.50 12.40 -7.71
CA THR A 13 -5.21 11.79 -7.40
C THR A 13 -4.91 10.60 -8.31
N MET A 14 -5.92 9.77 -8.60
CA MET A 14 -5.82 8.69 -9.58
C MET A 14 -5.45 9.26 -10.96
N LEU A 15 -6.17 10.27 -11.45
CA LEU A 15 -5.90 10.89 -12.75
C LEU A 15 -4.50 11.49 -12.82
N VAL A 16 -4.06 12.23 -11.79
CA VAL A 16 -2.70 12.79 -11.74
C VAL A 16 -1.67 11.67 -11.79
N SER A 17 -1.84 10.62 -10.98
CA SER A 17 -0.95 9.44 -11.00
C SER A 17 -0.94 8.75 -12.36
N GLY A 18 -2.10 8.54 -12.97
CA GLY A 18 -2.24 7.96 -14.30
C GLY A 18 -1.53 8.80 -15.36
N VAL A 19 -1.72 10.12 -15.38
CA VAL A 19 -1.06 11.03 -16.33
C VAL A 19 0.46 11.03 -16.12
N LEU A 20 0.94 11.04 -14.88
CA LEU A 20 2.37 10.92 -14.59
C LEU A 20 2.93 9.58 -15.09
N ALA A 21 2.20 8.48 -14.88
CA ALA A 21 2.58 7.15 -15.33
C ALA A 21 2.52 6.99 -16.85
N LEU A 22 1.60 7.68 -17.53
CA LEU A 22 1.54 7.77 -19.00
C LEU A 22 2.83 8.36 -19.57
N THR A 23 3.43 9.34 -18.89
CA THR A 23 4.71 9.96 -19.34
C THR A 23 5.92 9.07 -19.05
N GLN A 24 5.85 8.26 -17.99
CA GLN A 24 6.94 7.39 -17.55
C GLN A 24 6.94 6.02 -18.26
N GLY A 25 5.77 5.50 -18.61
CA GLY A 25 5.62 4.15 -19.17
C GLY A 25 5.50 3.06 -18.11
N PHE A 26 4.83 1.97 -18.45
CA PHE A 26 4.55 0.84 -17.57
C PHE A 26 5.82 0.18 -17.02
N ILE A 27 6.83 -0.05 -17.87
CA ILE A 27 8.10 -0.66 -17.45
C ILE A 27 8.76 0.16 -16.34
N ARG A 28 8.72 1.50 -16.45
CA ARG A 28 9.30 2.37 -15.42
C ARG A 28 8.51 2.31 -14.11
N GLU A 29 7.19 2.25 -14.17
CA GLU A 29 6.35 2.09 -12.98
C GLU A 29 6.60 0.75 -12.27
N ILE A 30 6.76 -0.35 -13.02
CA ILE A 30 7.14 -1.64 -12.41
C ILE A 30 8.51 -1.54 -11.74
N LEU A 31 9.50 -0.96 -12.42
CA LEU A 31 10.83 -0.77 -11.82
C LEU A 31 10.77 0.08 -10.56
N LEU A 32 9.90 1.09 -10.49
CA LEU A 32 9.69 1.86 -9.26
C LEU A 32 9.22 0.95 -8.11
N LEU A 33 8.22 0.10 -8.34
CA LEU A 33 7.71 -0.81 -7.31
C LEU A 33 8.73 -1.87 -6.89
N ILE A 34 9.47 -2.44 -7.83
CA ILE A 34 10.55 -3.38 -7.51
C ILE A 34 11.59 -2.68 -6.62
N GLY A 35 11.87 -1.40 -6.86
CA GLY A 35 12.77 -0.62 -6.01
C GLY A 35 12.34 -0.55 -4.55
N TRP A 36 11.05 -0.36 -4.30
CA TRP A 36 10.50 -0.42 -2.95
C TRP A 36 10.73 -1.79 -2.30
N ILE A 37 10.42 -2.87 -3.01
CA ILE A 37 10.61 -4.25 -2.53
C ILE A 37 12.09 -4.53 -2.21
N VAL A 38 12.99 -4.21 -3.15
CA VAL A 38 14.43 -4.38 -2.98
C VAL A 38 14.95 -3.59 -1.78
N SER A 39 14.40 -2.41 -1.53
CA SER A 39 14.79 -1.57 -0.39
C SER A 39 14.33 -2.16 0.94
N PHE A 40 13.11 -2.70 1.02
CA PHE A 40 12.65 -3.42 2.22
C PHE A 40 13.48 -4.67 2.48
N VAL A 41 13.76 -5.46 1.44
CA VAL A 41 14.62 -6.65 1.55
C VAL A 41 16.03 -6.27 2.02
N SER A 42 16.58 -5.17 1.50
CA SER A 42 17.91 -4.69 1.89
C SER A 42 17.96 -4.27 3.35
N VAL A 43 16.89 -3.65 3.88
CA VAL A 43 16.80 -3.38 5.33
C VAL A 43 16.91 -4.67 6.12
N ILE A 44 16.16 -5.72 5.76
CA ILE A 44 16.20 -7.01 6.49
C ILE A 44 17.61 -7.61 6.48
N ILE A 45 18.33 -7.49 5.37
CA ILE A 45 19.68 -8.05 5.21
C ILE A 45 20.73 -7.23 5.96
N PHE A 46 20.71 -5.90 5.84
CA PHE A 46 21.78 -5.03 6.35
C PHE A 46 21.53 -4.49 7.76
N MET A 47 20.31 -4.60 8.29
CA MET A 47 19.98 -4.11 9.63
C MET A 47 20.86 -4.72 10.74
N PRO A 48 21.17 -6.03 10.77
CA PRO A 48 22.00 -6.59 11.84
C PRO A 48 23.39 -5.95 11.90
N GLU A 49 24.04 -5.78 10.74
CA GLU A 49 25.38 -5.18 10.69
C GLU A 49 25.32 -3.67 10.92
N ALA A 50 24.52 -2.95 10.12
CA ALA A 50 24.46 -1.49 10.19
C ALA A 50 23.89 -0.99 11.53
N GLY A 51 22.94 -1.72 12.12
CA GLY A 51 22.31 -1.37 13.38
C GLY A 51 23.31 -1.37 14.53
N GLU A 52 24.22 -2.35 14.58
CA GLU A 52 25.29 -2.41 15.58
C GLU A 52 26.28 -1.25 15.43
N TYR A 53 26.60 -0.83 14.20
CA TYR A 53 27.48 0.32 13.97
C TYR A 53 26.86 1.64 14.41
N LEU A 54 25.55 1.82 14.20
CA LEU A 54 24.85 3.07 14.52
C LEU A 54 24.41 3.15 15.99
N ARG A 55 24.26 2.00 16.67
CA ARG A 55 23.83 1.89 18.07
C ARG A 55 24.57 2.80 19.05
N PRO A 56 25.91 2.94 19.00
CA PRO A 56 26.64 3.76 19.98
C PRO A 56 26.41 5.27 19.83
N PHE A 57 25.84 5.72 18.70
CA PHE A 57 25.63 7.15 18.42
C PHE A 57 24.30 7.69 18.96
N PHE A 58 23.42 6.82 19.46
CA PHE A 58 22.08 7.20 19.92
C PHE A 58 21.76 6.60 21.28
N GLU A 59 21.16 7.40 22.17
CA GLU A 59 20.74 6.94 23.49
C GLU A 59 19.50 6.03 23.43
N SER A 60 18.57 6.33 22.51
CA SER A 60 17.34 5.55 22.31
C SER A 60 17.55 4.49 21.24
N GLN A 61 17.34 3.22 21.61
CA GLN A 61 17.33 2.09 20.68
C GLN A 61 16.35 2.32 19.53
N ALA A 62 15.12 2.74 19.83
CA ALA A 62 14.10 2.98 18.81
C ALA A 62 14.53 4.06 17.80
N LEU A 63 15.22 5.10 18.27
CA LEU A 63 15.74 6.15 17.40
C LEU A 63 16.90 5.64 16.52
N SER A 64 17.83 4.89 17.10
CA SER A 64 18.92 4.23 16.36
C SER A 64 18.39 3.34 15.26
N ASP A 65 17.41 2.48 15.59
CA ASP A 65 16.84 1.52 14.66
C ASP A 65 16.12 2.25 13.52
N LEU A 66 15.30 3.26 13.84
CA LEU A 66 14.60 4.07 12.85
C LEU A 66 15.56 4.79 11.88
N ILE A 67 16.65 5.37 12.39
CA ILE A 67 17.65 6.05 11.58
C ILE A 67 18.39 5.04 10.69
N THR A 68 18.77 3.89 11.24
CA THR A 68 19.47 2.84 10.48
C THR A 68 18.61 2.31 9.33
N ILE A 69 17.35 1.98 9.61
CA ILE A 69 16.36 1.57 8.60
C ILE A 69 16.24 2.65 7.53
N SER A 70 16.09 3.91 7.93
CA SER A 70 15.93 5.03 6.99
C SER A 70 17.16 5.19 6.09
N ILE A 71 18.37 5.10 6.64
CA ILE A 71 19.61 5.20 5.87
C ILE A 71 19.71 4.07 4.85
N ILE A 72 19.58 2.80 5.28
CA ILE A 72 19.65 1.65 4.36
C ILE A 72 18.61 1.77 3.26
N PHE A 73 17.37 2.10 3.64
CA PHE A 73 16.26 2.20 2.72
C PHE A 73 16.47 3.28 1.66
N ILE A 74 16.85 4.50 2.08
CA ILE A 74 17.08 5.62 1.16
C ILE A 74 18.28 5.37 0.26
N VAL A 75 19.38 4.86 0.80
CA VAL A 75 20.59 4.53 0.02
C VAL A 75 20.27 3.46 -1.03
N THR A 76 19.55 2.41 -0.64
CA THR A 76 19.15 1.34 -1.57
C THR A 76 18.23 1.88 -2.66
N LEU A 77 17.21 2.68 -2.30
CA LEU A 77 16.33 3.33 -3.27
C LEU A 77 17.10 4.21 -4.24
N LEU A 78 18.11 4.95 -3.78
CA LEU A 78 18.92 5.81 -4.62
C LEU A 78 19.74 4.99 -5.62
N ILE A 79 20.41 3.93 -5.16
CA ILE A 79 21.15 2.99 -6.01
C ILE A 79 20.22 2.35 -7.04
N TRP A 80 19.08 1.84 -6.59
CA TRP A 80 18.07 1.25 -7.47
C TRP A 80 17.56 2.26 -8.50
N ARG A 81 17.31 3.51 -8.08
CA ARG A 81 16.87 4.56 -8.98
C ARG A 81 17.89 4.78 -10.08
N LEU A 82 19.18 4.87 -9.76
CA LEU A 82 20.24 4.97 -10.75
C LEU A 82 20.24 3.77 -11.70
N LEU A 83 20.16 2.55 -11.17
CA LEU A 83 20.10 1.32 -11.97
C LEU A 83 18.90 1.31 -12.94
N SER A 84 17.73 1.72 -12.46
CA SER A 84 16.50 1.79 -13.26
C SER A 84 16.61 2.75 -14.45
N LEU A 85 17.43 3.80 -14.34
CA LEU A 85 17.67 4.74 -15.45
C LEU A 85 18.45 4.09 -16.59
N PHE A 86 19.40 3.18 -16.29
CA PHE A 86 20.13 2.42 -17.30
C PHE A 86 19.22 1.43 -18.00
N ILE A 87 18.42 0.69 -17.24
CA ILE A 87 17.43 -0.26 -17.75
C ILE A 87 16.45 0.45 -18.69
N GLY A 88 15.97 1.63 -18.30
CA GLY A 88 15.06 2.44 -19.11
C GLY A 88 15.66 2.99 -20.42
N LYS A 89 16.98 2.89 -20.64
CA LYS A 89 17.60 3.18 -21.95
C LYS A 89 17.63 1.95 -22.86
N LEU A 90 17.78 0.75 -22.29
CA LEU A 90 17.85 -0.51 -23.04
C LEU A 90 16.51 -0.86 -23.72
N PHE A 91 15.39 -0.49 -23.10
CA PHE A 91 14.05 -0.78 -23.63
C PHE A 91 13.54 0.20 -24.71
N LYS A 92 14.34 1.18 -25.14
CA LYS A 92 13.90 2.20 -26.13
C LYS A 92 13.82 1.72 -27.59
N PHE A 93 14.12 0.46 -27.88
CA PHE A 93 14.34 -0.01 -29.25
C PHE A 93 13.12 -0.66 -29.94
N THR A 94 11.92 -0.67 -29.34
CA THR A 94 10.74 -1.32 -29.96
C THR A 94 9.58 -0.34 -30.18
N SER A 95 8.83 -0.52 -31.28
CA SER A 95 7.62 0.24 -31.66
C SER A 95 6.46 0.14 -30.64
N ILE A 96 6.69 -0.49 -29.48
CA ILE A 96 5.79 -0.74 -28.36
C ILE A 96 5.60 0.50 -27.45
N GLY A 97 6.25 1.63 -27.76
CA GLY A 97 6.20 2.84 -26.92
C GLY A 97 4.80 3.41 -26.66
N TYR A 98 3.83 3.23 -27.55
CA TYR A 98 2.45 3.68 -27.30
C TYR A 98 1.70 2.80 -26.31
N ILE A 99 1.82 1.47 -26.44
CA ILE A 99 1.16 0.52 -25.53
C ILE A 99 1.80 0.55 -24.14
N ASP A 100 3.12 0.72 -24.04
CA ASP A 100 3.82 0.88 -22.75
C ASP A 100 3.31 2.11 -21.97
N ARG A 101 3.02 3.21 -22.67
CA ARG A 101 2.46 4.41 -22.05
C ARG A 101 1.02 4.20 -21.60
N THR A 102 0.14 3.64 -22.44
CA THR A 102 -1.26 3.42 -22.05
C THR A 102 -1.40 2.40 -20.92
N LEU A 103 -0.58 1.35 -20.91
CA LEU A 103 -0.48 0.43 -19.76
C LEU A 103 0.04 1.16 -18.52
N GLY A 104 1.00 2.08 -18.68
CA GLY A 104 1.48 2.95 -17.60
C GLY A 104 0.35 3.77 -17.00
N PHE A 105 -0.49 4.40 -17.82
CA PHE A 105 -1.66 5.15 -17.36
C PHE A 105 -2.61 4.28 -16.52
N LEU A 106 -3.00 3.11 -17.04
CA LEU A 106 -3.88 2.19 -16.33
C LEU A 106 -3.24 1.72 -15.01
N PHE A 107 -1.94 1.44 -15.03
CA PHE A 107 -1.21 1.06 -13.84
C PHE A 107 -1.16 2.17 -12.79
N GLY A 108 -0.95 3.42 -13.21
CA GLY A 108 -0.95 4.59 -12.33
C GLY A 108 -2.30 4.83 -11.67
N LEU A 109 -3.42 4.59 -12.39
CA LEU A 109 -4.77 4.60 -11.82
C LEU A 109 -4.94 3.50 -10.78
N LEU A 110 -4.62 2.25 -11.17
CA LEU A 110 -4.74 1.08 -10.29
C LEU A 110 -3.91 1.22 -9.02
N ARG A 111 -2.70 1.79 -9.11
CA ARG A 111 -1.82 2.00 -7.96
C ARG A 111 -2.49 2.85 -6.89
N ILE A 112 -3.09 3.98 -7.28
CA ILE A 112 -3.77 4.85 -6.32
C ILE A 112 -5.04 4.21 -5.79
N TYR A 113 -5.78 3.49 -6.65
CA TYR A 113 -6.95 2.73 -6.21
C TYR A 113 -6.61 1.66 -5.18
N ILE A 114 -5.55 0.86 -5.41
CA ILE A 114 -5.06 -0.16 -4.48
C ILE A 114 -4.60 0.51 -3.18
N LEU A 115 -3.86 1.61 -3.25
CA LEU A 115 -3.40 2.32 -2.07
C LEU A 115 -4.58 2.87 -1.25
N ALA A 116 -5.59 3.45 -1.89
CA ALA A 116 -6.82 3.88 -1.24
C ALA A 116 -7.57 2.70 -0.61
N SER A 117 -7.59 1.54 -1.27
CA SER A 117 -8.22 0.31 -0.75
C SER A 117 -7.52 -0.22 0.49
N ILE A 118 -6.19 -0.24 0.50
CA ILE A 118 -5.37 -0.63 1.66
C ILE A 118 -5.61 0.35 2.82
N ILE A 119 -5.56 1.66 2.57
CA ILE A 119 -5.82 2.69 3.60
C ILE A 119 -7.23 2.52 4.18
N PHE A 120 -8.24 2.33 3.33
CA PHE A 120 -9.60 2.09 3.78
C PHE A 120 -9.72 0.83 4.64
N GLY A 121 -9.10 -0.28 4.21
CA GLY A 121 -9.09 -1.53 4.97
C GLY A 121 -8.38 -1.43 6.32
N VAL A 122 -7.24 -0.77 6.38
CA VAL A 122 -6.42 -0.69 7.60
C VAL A 122 -6.99 0.32 8.61
N PHE A 123 -7.49 1.47 8.15
CA PHE A 123 -7.88 2.58 9.02
C PHE A 123 -9.40 2.74 9.19
N ILE A 124 -10.18 2.55 8.13
CA ILE A 124 -11.61 2.89 8.14
C ILE A 124 -12.50 1.70 8.46
N GLN A 125 -12.15 0.49 8.02
CA GLN A 125 -12.92 -0.71 8.37
C GLN A 125 -12.92 -1.00 9.88
N LYS A 126 -11.91 -0.54 10.62
CA LYS A 126 -11.86 -0.62 12.09
C LYS A 126 -12.93 0.24 12.78
N ILE A 127 -13.51 1.21 12.07
CA ILE A 127 -14.54 2.10 12.59
C ILE A 127 -15.91 1.51 12.25
N GLU A 128 -16.72 1.32 13.29
CA GLU A 128 -18.12 0.89 13.19
C GLU A 128 -18.88 1.77 12.19
N GLN A 129 -19.70 1.15 11.32
CA GLN A 129 -20.25 1.83 10.14
C GLN A 129 -21.02 3.11 10.50
N GLU A 130 -21.78 3.07 11.59
CA GLU A 130 -22.59 4.21 12.06
C GLU A 130 -21.74 5.38 12.58
N LYS A 131 -20.51 5.10 13.06
CA LYS A 131 -19.58 6.11 13.58
C LYS A 131 -18.63 6.65 12.51
N ARG A 132 -18.69 6.16 11.27
CA ARG A 132 -17.86 6.66 10.17
C ARG A 132 -18.20 8.13 9.85
N PRO A 133 -17.22 8.98 9.51
CA PRO A 133 -17.49 10.36 9.09
C PRO A 133 -18.49 10.44 7.93
N SER A 134 -19.33 11.47 7.92
CA SER A 134 -20.38 11.67 6.91
C SER A 134 -19.86 11.69 5.46
N TYR A 135 -18.63 12.18 5.25
CA TYR A 135 -17.96 12.18 3.94
C TYR A 135 -17.57 10.77 3.46
N ILE A 136 -17.40 9.80 4.34
CA ILE A 136 -17.09 8.40 3.98
C ILE A 136 -18.39 7.64 3.68
N GLN A 137 -19.44 7.82 4.49
CA GLN A 137 -20.73 7.14 4.32
C GLN A 137 -21.43 7.51 2.99
N SER A 138 -21.26 8.75 2.55
CA SER A 138 -21.85 9.27 1.32
C SER A 138 -20.98 9.08 0.07
N SER A 139 -19.79 8.48 0.19
CA SER A 139 -18.85 8.28 -0.93
C SER A 139 -19.21 7.04 -1.74
N ASN A 140 -19.25 7.18 -3.08
CA ASN A 140 -19.49 6.04 -3.96
C ASN A 140 -18.22 5.20 -4.16
N LEU A 141 -17.05 5.84 -4.25
CA LEU A 141 -15.79 5.10 -4.40
C LEU A 141 -15.49 4.24 -3.19
N THR A 142 -15.83 4.73 -1.99
CA THR A 142 -15.69 3.98 -0.76
C THR A 142 -16.53 2.69 -0.79
N LYS A 143 -17.77 2.76 -1.29
CA LYS A 143 -18.64 1.58 -1.46
C LYS A 143 -18.08 0.59 -2.47
N VAL A 144 -17.47 1.09 -3.56
CA VAL A 144 -16.78 0.23 -4.54
C VAL A 144 -15.58 -0.45 -3.89
N ILE A 145 -14.75 0.28 -3.14
CA ILE A 145 -13.61 -0.26 -2.39
C ILE A 145 -14.06 -1.31 -1.37
N GLU A 146 -15.14 -1.05 -0.63
CA GLU A 146 -15.69 -1.98 0.35
C GLU A 146 -16.19 -3.27 -0.32
N SER A 147 -16.85 -3.14 -1.48
CA SER A 147 -17.29 -4.30 -2.29
C SER A 147 -16.11 -5.11 -2.80
N SER A 148 -15.07 -4.45 -3.32
CA SER A 148 -13.84 -5.10 -3.77
C SER A 148 -13.12 -5.81 -2.62
N ASN A 149 -13.03 -5.18 -1.44
CA ASN A 149 -12.44 -5.80 -0.26
C ASN A 149 -13.25 -7.03 0.18
N LYS A 150 -14.58 -6.93 0.25
CA LYS A 150 -15.46 -8.06 0.59
C LYS A 150 -15.27 -9.24 -0.37
N PHE A 151 -15.17 -8.96 -1.67
CA PHE A 151 -14.88 -9.98 -2.68
C PHE A 151 -13.49 -10.61 -2.48
N LEU A 152 -12.47 -9.82 -2.17
CA LEU A 152 -11.13 -10.35 -1.91
C LEU A 152 -11.12 -11.27 -0.67
N PHE A 153 -11.72 -10.84 0.43
CA PHE A 153 -11.79 -11.65 1.66
C PHE A 153 -12.57 -12.96 1.46
N SER A 154 -13.70 -12.92 0.74
CA SER A 154 -14.50 -14.14 0.49
C SER A 154 -13.78 -15.19 -0.36
N ASN A 155 -12.85 -14.77 -1.24
CA ASN A 155 -12.13 -15.68 -2.14
C ASN A 155 -10.75 -16.08 -1.61
N PHE A 156 -10.18 -15.33 -0.68
CA PHE A 156 -8.85 -15.57 -0.13
C PHE A 156 -8.92 -15.59 1.40
N PRO A 157 -9.17 -16.75 2.02
CA PRO A 157 -9.34 -16.88 3.49
C PRO A 157 -8.11 -16.41 4.28
N VAL A 158 -6.91 -16.47 3.69
CA VAL A 158 -5.68 -15.93 4.28
C VAL A 158 -5.78 -14.43 4.59
N LEU A 159 -6.68 -13.71 3.92
CA LEU A 159 -6.87 -12.29 4.12
C LEU A 159 -7.86 -11.97 5.24
N ASP A 160 -8.60 -12.94 5.77
CA ASP A 160 -9.58 -12.72 6.85
C ASP A 160 -8.92 -12.22 8.15
N SER A 161 -7.65 -12.58 8.39
CA SER A 161 -6.86 -12.02 9.48
C SER A 161 -6.47 -10.55 9.29
N PHE A 162 -6.82 -9.92 8.17
CA PHE A 162 -6.73 -8.46 8.02
C PHE A 162 -8.11 -7.80 8.15
N ASN A 163 -9.18 -8.59 8.24
CA ASN A 163 -10.53 -8.12 8.47
C ASN A 163 -10.82 -8.00 9.97
N TYR A 164 -10.85 -6.77 10.49
CA TYR A 164 -11.10 -6.50 11.91
C TYR A 164 -12.44 -7.05 12.40
N GLN A 165 -13.45 -7.09 11.54
CA GLN A 165 -14.78 -7.59 11.89
C GLN A 165 -14.76 -9.11 12.17
N SER A 166 -13.79 -9.85 11.65
CA SER A 166 -13.56 -11.26 11.97
C SER A 166 -12.91 -11.46 13.35
N TYR A 167 -12.01 -10.56 13.78
CA TYR A 167 -11.40 -10.61 15.11
C TYR A 167 -12.42 -10.40 16.24
N ASP A 168 -13.30 -9.43 16.08
CA ASP A 168 -14.31 -9.13 17.08
C ASP A 168 -15.34 -10.27 17.19
N ASN A 169 -15.81 -10.79 16.06
CA ASN A 169 -16.72 -11.94 16.05
C ASN A 169 -16.08 -13.22 16.62
N GLN A 170 -14.79 -13.47 16.40
CA GLN A 170 -14.09 -14.61 17.02
C GLN A 170 -13.95 -14.45 18.54
N ASN A 171 -13.62 -13.25 19.03
CA ASN A 171 -13.54 -12.98 20.46
C ASN A 171 -14.91 -13.14 21.13
N ILE A 172 -15.95 -12.59 20.52
CA ILE A 172 -17.34 -12.72 21.02
C ILE A 172 -17.77 -14.19 21.03
N MET A 173 -17.45 -14.98 19.99
CA MET A 173 -17.77 -16.42 19.99
C MET A 173 -16.99 -17.20 21.04
N SER A 174 -15.70 -16.89 21.26
CA SER A 174 -14.90 -17.53 22.32
C SER A 174 -15.37 -17.18 23.73
N GLU A 175 -15.89 -15.97 23.94
CA GLU A 175 -16.45 -15.53 25.23
C GLU A 175 -17.84 -16.15 25.48
N VAL A 176 -18.65 -16.32 24.42
CA VAL A 176 -19.94 -17.02 24.46
C VAL A 176 -19.77 -18.53 24.64
N GLU A 177 -18.71 -19.13 24.10
CA GLU A 177 -18.43 -20.56 24.22
C GLU A 177 -17.76 -20.87 25.56
N GLY A 178 -16.77 -20.08 26.00
CA GLY A 178 -16.16 -20.21 27.33
C GLY A 178 -17.09 -19.86 28.50
N GLY A 179 -18.15 -19.07 28.25
CA GLY A 179 -19.21 -18.78 29.22
C GLY A 179 -20.24 -19.91 29.38
N LYS A 180 -20.31 -20.87 28.46
CA LYS A 180 -21.22 -22.02 28.53
C LYS A 180 -20.66 -23.20 29.33
N ASP A 181 -19.37 -23.17 29.65
CA ASP A 181 -18.69 -24.21 30.43
C ASP A 181 -18.77 -23.97 31.95
N ILE A 182 -19.44 -22.88 32.36
CA ILE A 182 -19.54 -22.39 33.74
C ILE A 182 -20.97 -22.56 34.32
N GLU A 183 -21.87 -23.23 33.58
CA GLU A 183 -23.23 -23.61 34.01
C GLU A 183 -23.42 -25.13 34.03
#